data_AF-D2CVP3-F1
#
_entry.id   AF-D2CVP3-F1
#
_cell.length_a   1.000
_cell.length_b   1.000
_cell.length_c   1.000
_cell.angle_alpha   90.00
_cell.angle_beta   90.00
_cell.angle_gamma   90.00
#
_symmetry.space_group_name_H-M   'P 1'
#
loop_
_entity.id
_entity.type
_entity.pdbx_description
1 polymer ?
#
loop_
_entity_poly.entity_id
_entity_poly.type
_entity_poly.pdbx_seq_one_letter_code
_entity_poly.pdbx_strand_id
1 'polypeptide(L)'
;MGNFYSAGRDPIFFAHHSNVDRMWYLWKKLGGKHQDFNDKDWLNTTFLFYDENADLVRVTLKDCLQPEWLRYDYQDVEIPWLKTRPTPKALKAQKTAAKTLKATAETPFPVTLQSAVSTTVRRPKVSRSGKEKEAEDESLA
;
A
#
# COMPACT_ATOMS: atom_id res chain seq x y z
N MET A 1 -15.66 -4.79 14.09
CA MET A 1 -14.59 -4.42 13.13
C MET A 1 -13.36 -3.73 13.74
N GLY A 2 -13.43 -3.04 14.90
CA GLY A 2 -12.31 -2.22 15.41
C GLY A 2 -11.14 -2.96 16.10
N ASN A 3 -11.15 -4.30 16.16
CA ASN A 3 -10.06 -5.09 16.74
C ASN A 3 -9.99 -6.48 16.07
N PHE A 4 -8.78 -6.98 15.77
CA PHE A 4 -8.58 -8.19 14.97
C PHE A 4 -9.16 -9.46 15.60
N TYR A 5 -9.07 -9.64 16.92
CA TYR A 5 -9.59 -10.87 17.56
C TYR A 5 -11.13 -11.01 17.44
N SER A 6 -11.83 -9.90 17.20
CA SER A 6 -13.30 -9.87 17.12
C SER A 6 -13.83 -9.39 15.77
N ALA A 7 -12.97 -8.96 14.84
CA ALA A 7 -13.39 -8.39 13.56
C ALA A 7 -14.22 -9.38 12.74
N GLY A 8 -13.77 -10.64 12.65
CA GLY A 8 -14.47 -11.70 11.90
C GLY A 8 -15.80 -12.17 12.52
N ARG A 9 -16.19 -11.67 13.70
CA ARG A 9 -17.52 -11.96 14.29
C ARG A 9 -18.63 -11.14 13.63
N ASP A 10 -18.28 -10.07 12.92
CA ASP A 10 -19.21 -9.25 12.16
C ASP A 10 -19.17 -9.67 10.67
N PRO A 11 -20.29 -10.12 10.07
CA PRO A 11 -20.31 -10.57 8.68
C PRO A 11 -19.77 -9.55 7.65
N ILE A 12 -19.87 -8.24 7.93
CA ILE A 12 -19.35 -7.21 7.02
C ILE A 12 -17.82 -7.29 6.84
N PHE A 13 -17.12 -7.94 7.77
CA PHE A 13 -15.69 -8.21 7.68
C PHE A 13 -15.31 -8.87 6.36
N PHE A 14 -16.06 -9.90 5.94
CA PHE A 14 -15.76 -10.65 4.73
C PHE A 14 -16.03 -9.84 3.46
N ALA A 15 -17.11 -9.04 3.43
CA ALA A 15 -17.38 -8.13 2.32
C ALA A 15 -16.34 -7.00 2.23
N HIS A 16 -15.88 -6.48 3.37
CA HIS A 16 -14.79 -5.52 3.43
C HIS A 16 -13.49 -6.11 2.87
N HIS A 17 -13.10 -7.31 3.34
CA HIS A 17 -11.91 -8.00 2.88
C HIS A 17 -11.99 -8.45 1.41
N SER A 18 -13.18 -8.77 0.89
CA SER A 18 -13.36 -9.00 -0.55
C SER A 18 -12.99 -7.77 -1.37
N ASN A 19 -13.35 -6.56 -0.93
CA ASN A 19 -12.92 -5.37 -1.65
C ASN A 19 -11.42 -5.05 -1.46
N VAL A 20 -10.81 -5.46 -0.33
CA VAL A 20 -9.34 -5.38 -0.13
C VAL A 20 -8.62 -6.34 -1.08
N ASP A 21 -9.10 -7.57 -1.23
CA ASP A 21 -8.59 -8.53 -2.22
C ASP A 21 -8.74 -7.99 -3.66
N ARG A 22 -9.89 -7.38 -3.97
CA ARG A 22 -10.10 -6.66 -5.22
C ARG A 22 -9.08 -5.53 -5.45
N MET A 23 -8.60 -4.85 -4.42
CA MET A 23 -7.59 -3.81 -4.59
C MET A 23 -6.25 -4.39 -5.07
N TRP A 24 -5.87 -5.59 -4.64
CA TRP A 24 -4.67 -6.26 -5.15
C TRP A 24 -4.83 -6.59 -6.65
N TYR A 25 -5.98 -7.15 -7.04
CA TYR A 25 -6.33 -7.39 -8.44
C TYR A 25 -6.25 -6.11 -9.30
N LEU A 26 -6.85 -5.01 -8.83
CA LEU A 26 -6.82 -3.73 -9.53
C LEU A 26 -5.42 -3.11 -9.60
N TRP A 27 -4.66 -3.19 -8.51
CA TRP A 27 -3.29 -2.66 -8.45
C TRP A 27 -2.42 -3.30 -9.53
N LYS A 28 -2.52 -4.62 -9.73
CA LYS A 28 -1.83 -5.34 -10.82
C LYS A 28 -2.29 -4.90 -12.20
N LYS A 29 -3.60 -4.68 -12.40
CA LYS A 29 -4.16 -4.21 -13.68
C LYS A 29 -3.67 -2.80 -14.09
N LEU A 30 -3.18 -1.99 -13.15
CA LEU A 30 -2.54 -0.70 -13.49
C LEU A 30 -1.20 -0.88 -14.22
N GLY A 31 -0.61 -2.08 -14.21
CA GLY A 31 0.55 -2.44 -15.00
C GLY A 31 1.88 -1.82 -14.53
N GLY A 32 2.86 -1.81 -15.44
CA GLY A 32 4.20 -1.29 -15.14
C GLY A 32 4.92 -2.12 -14.09
N LYS A 33 5.29 -1.48 -12.97
CA LYS A 33 5.97 -2.12 -11.83
C LYS A 33 5.04 -2.85 -10.87
N HIS A 34 3.72 -2.76 -11.06
CA HIS A 34 2.76 -3.38 -10.17
C HIS A 34 2.65 -4.88 -10.44
N GLN A 35 3.62 -5.63 -9.95
CA GLN A 35 3.73 -7.08 -10.13
C GLN A 35 3.87 -7.78 -8.79
N ASP A 36 3.42 -9.03 -8.73
CA ASP A 36 3.58 -9.86 -7.55
C ASP A 36 5.06 -10.10 -7.23
N PHE A 37 5.36 -10.38 -5.96
CA PHE A 37 6.72 -10.69 -5.55
C PHE A 37 7.17 -12.02 -6.16
N ASN A 38 8.41 -12.07 -6.66
CA ASN A 38 9.04 -13.28 -7.17
C ASN A 38 10.00 -13.92 -6.15
N ASP A 39 9.91 -13.50 -4.89
CA ASP A 39 10.73 -14.03 -3.81
C ASP A 39 10.27 -15.44 -3.42
N LYS A 40 11.21 -16.39 -3.32
CA LYS A 40 10.88 -17.80 -3.07
C LYS A 40 10.35 -18.02 -1.65
N ASP A 41 10.81 -17.25 -0.67
CA ASP A 41 10.37 -17.40 0.71
C ASP A 41 8.93 -16.89 0.84
N TRP A 42 8.61 -15.80 0.14
CA TRP A 42 7.23 -15.34 0.01
C TRP A 42 6.35 -16.37 -0.69
N LEU A 43 6.72 -16.81 -1.90
CA LEU A 43 5.92 -17.73 -2.72
C LEU A 43 5.64 -19.07 -2.04
N ASN A 44 6.60 -19.59 -1.28
CA ASN A 44 6.47 -20.88 -0.59
C ASN A 44 5.94 -20.77 0.85
N THR A 45 5.54 -19.58 1.29
CA THR A 45 4.85 -19.40 2.58
C THR A 45 3.53 -20.18 2.55
N THR A 46 3.28 -20.95 3.62
CA THR A 46 2.11 -21.85 3.70
C THR A 46 1.17 -21.46 4.83
N PHE A 47 -0.13 -21.63 4.59
CA PHE A 47 -1.20 -21.46 5.57
C PHE A 47 -2.04 -22.73 5.67
N LEU A 48 -2.76 -22.88 6.78
CA LEU A 48 -3.68 -24.00 7.01
C LEU A 48 -5.10 -23.47 7.18
N PHE A 49 -6.05 -24.02 6.44
CA PHE A 49 -7.47 -23.71 6.51
C PHE A 49 -8.29 -24.99 6.58
N TYR A 50 -9.47 -24.90 7.19
CA TYR A 50 -10.50 -25.92 7.00
C TYR A 50 -11.30 -25.60 5.74
N ASP A 51 -11.52 -26.59 4.89
CA ASP A 51 -12.36 -26.48 3.70
C ASP A 51 -13.84 -26.71 4.01
N GLU A 52 -14.69 -26.73 2.98
CA GLU A 52 -16.13 -26.98 3.11
C GLU A 52 -16.49 -28.38 3.63
N ASN A 53 -15.56 -29.34 3.56
CA ASN A 53 -15.72 -30.71 4.06
C ASN A 53 -15.15 -30.89 5.48
N ALA A 54 -14.67 -29.80 6.10
CA ALA A 54 -13.95 -29.78 7.37
C ALA A 54 -12.62 -30.55 7.36
N ASP A 55 -12.00 -30.70 6.17
CA ASP A 55 -10.66 -31.23 6.03
C ASP A 55 -9.62 -30.12 6.19
N LEU A 56 -8.50 -30.44 6.84
CA LEU A 56 -7.41 -29.49 7.04
C LEU A 56 -6.52 -29.43 5.79
N VAL A 57 -6.59 -28.31 5.06
CA VAL A 57 -5.89 -28.10 3.79
C VAL A 57 -4.72 -27.13 3.99
N ARG A 58 -3.56 -27.50 3.43
CA ARG A 58 -2.40 -26.61 3.33
C ARG A 58 -2.42 -25.88 1.99
N VAL A 59 -2.38 -24.56 2.04
CA VAL A 59 -2.30 -23.68 0.86
C VAL A 59 -0.97 -22.94 0.83
N THR A 60 -0.50 -22.57 -0.37
CA THR A 60 0.73 -21.78 -0.54
C THR A 60 0.45 -20.48 -1.31
N LEU A 61 1.21 -19.41 -1.04
CA LEU A 61 0.94 -18.10 -1.65
C LEU A 61 1.03 -18.10 -3.17
N LYS A 62 1.95 -18.88 -3.75
CA LYS A 62 2.05 -19.02 -5.21
C LYS A 62 0.78 -19.57 -5.86
N ASP A 63 -0.06 -20.30 -5.13
CA ASP A 63 -1.27 -20.94 -5.68
C ASP A 63 -2.49 -19.99 -5.68
N CYS A 64 -2.37 -18.80 -5.08
CA CYS A 64 -3.46 -17.81 -4.99
C CYS A 64 -3.18 -16.50 -5.73
N LEU A 65 -2.15 -16.46 -6.60
CA LEU A 65 -1.77 -15.21 -7.29
C LEU A 65 -2.78 -14.78 -8.35
N GLN A 66 -3.51 -15.72 -8.96
CA GLN A 66 -4.49 -15.43 -10.00
C GLN A 66 -5.87 -15.90 -9.51
N PRO A 67 -6.88 -15.01 -9.45
CA PRO A 67 -8.21 -15.37 -8.99
C PRO A 67 -8.86 -16.44 -9.89
N GLU A 68 -8.47 -16.51 -11.17
CA GLU A 68 -8.93 -17.50 -12.13
C GLU A 68 -8.54 -18.93 -11.74
N TRP A 69 -7.38 -19.14 -11.11
CA TRP A 69 -6.96 -20.46 -10.60
C TRP A 69 -7.85 -20.92 -9.44
N LEU A 70 -8.39 -19.96 -8.70
CA LEU A 70 -9.33 -20.16 -7.60
C LEU A 70 -10.80 -20.09 -8.05
N ARG A 71 -11.04 -19.97 -9.37
CA ARG A 71 -12.37 -20.02 -10.01
C ARG A 71 -13.30 -18.89 -9.57
N TYR A 72 -12.77 -17.71 -9.27
CA TYR A 72 -13.56 -16.50 -9.06
C TYR A 72 -12.99 -15.32 -9.84
N ASP A 73 -13.78 -14.25 -9.96
CA ASP A 73 -13.33 -12.94 -10.44
C ASP A 73 -14.25 -11.84 -9.87
N TYR A 74 -13.87 -10.59 -10.06
CA TYR A 74 -14.64 -9.41 -9.67
C TYR A 74 -15.44 -8.85 -10.83
N GLN A 75 -16.67 -8.42 -10.53
CA GLN A 75 -17.45 -7.65 -11.50
C GLN A 75 -16.71 -6.37 -11.92
N ASP A 76 -16.66 -6.13 -13.22
CA ASP A 76 -16.15 -4.88 -13.77
C ASP A 76 -17.12 -3.74 -13.46
N VAL A 77 -16.64 -2.80 -12.65
CA VAL A 77 -17.35 -1.58 -12.24
C VAL A 77 -16.44 -0.37 -12.40
N GLU A 78 -17.03 0.81 -12.55
CA GLU A 78 -16.26 2.06 -12.68
C GLU A 78 -15.32 2.27 -11.48
N ILE A 79 -14.10 2.73 -11.76
CA ILE A 79 -13.07 3.02 -10.74
C ILE A 79 -12.89 4.54 -10.67
N PRO A 80 -13.66 5.24 -9.81
CA PRO A 80 -13.70 6.70 -9.82
C PRO A 80 -12.40 7.36 -9.36
N TRP A 81 -11.57 6.65 -8.58
CA TRP A 81 -10.32 7.17 -8.03
C TRP A 81 -9.12 7.11 -8.99
N LEU A 82 -9.28 6.53 -10.19
CA LEU A 82 -8.16 6.34 -11.14
C LEU A 82 -7.53 7.67 -11.60
N LYS A 83 -8.31 8.76 -11.58
CA LYS A 83 -7.88 10.11 -12.01
C LYS A 83 -7.90 11.14 -10.87
N THR A 84 -7.97 10.73 -9.60
CA THR A 84 -8.06 11.63 -8.44
C THR A 84 -6.71 12.02 -7.85
N ARG A 85 -5.71 12.30 -8.70
CA ARG A 85 -4.39 12.75 -8.25
C ARG A 85 -4.53 14.08 -7.49
N PRO A 86 -3.98 14.23 -6.27
CA PRO A 86 -4.07 15.48 -5.52
C PRO A 86 -3.50 16.68 -6.28
N THR A 87 -4.20 17.81 -6.25
CA THR A 87 -3.74 19.07 -6.85
C THR A 87 -2.77 19.78 -5.91
N PRO A 88 -1.58 20.19 -6.37
CA PRO A 88 -0.65 20.95 -5.53
C PRO A 88 -1.25 22.28 -5.08
N LYS A 89 -1.08 22.65 -3.80
CA LYS A 89 -1.39 24.01 -3.33
C LYS A 89 -0.51 25.01 -4.11
N ALA A 90 -1.12 26.06 -4.66
CA ALA A 90 -0.51 26.98 -5.61
C ALA A 90 0.87 27.53 -5.19
N LEU A 91 1.79 27.65 -6.16
CA LEU A 91 3.18 28.13 -6.06
C LEU A 91 3.37 29.44 -5.26
N LYS A 92 2.35 30.30 -5.15
CA LYS A 92 2.42 31.53 -4.35
C LYS A 92 2.61 31.28 -2.85
N ALA A 93 2.15 30.15 -2.32
CA ALA A 93 2.38 29.76 -0.92
C ALA A 93 3.76 29.10 -0.69
N GLN A 94 4.35 28.50 -1.73
CA GLN A 94 5.66 27.83 -1.65
C GLN A 94 6.82 28.80 -1.42
N LYS A 95 6.80 29.98 -2.05
CA LYS A 95 7.88 30.99 -1.86
C LYS A 95 7.90 31.59 -0.45
N THR A 96 6.75 31.64 0.23
CA THR A 96 6.64 32.17 1.59
C THR A 96 7.02 31.10 2.61
N ALA A 97 6.53 29.86 2.48
CA ALA A 97 6.84 28.78 3.42
C ALA A 97 8.33 28.38 3.42
N ALA A 98 8.99 28.38 2.26
CA ALA A 98 10.43 28.10 2.17
C ALA A 98 11.31 29.21 2.79
N LYS A 99 10.79 30.44 2.92
CA LYS A 99 11.46 31.54 3.63
C LYS A 99 11.23 31.52 5.15
N THR A 100 10.11 30.97 5.61
CA THR A 100 9.75 30.94 7.04
C THR A 100 10.19 29.66 7.77
N LEU A 101 10.42 28.57 7.03
CA LEU A 101 11.07 27.38 7.57
C LEU A 101 12.57 27.68 7.74
N LYS A 102 12.94 28.34 8.84
CA LYS A 102 14.27 28.15 9.41
C LYS A 102 14.51 26.65 9.45
N ALA A 103 15.68 26.18 8.98
CA ALA A 103 16.09 24.79 9.15
C ALA A 103 15.81 24.42 10.61
N THR A 104 14.73 23.67 10.85
CA THR A 104 14.38 23.22 12.20
C THR A 104 15.57 22.36 12.59
N ALA A 105 16.23 22.74 13.68
CA ALA A 105 17.33 21.97 14.25
C ALA A 105 16.93 20.49 14.27
N GLU A 106 17.85 19.61 13.90
CA GLU A 106 17.62 18.17 13.89
C GLU A 106 17.00 17.76 15.23
N THR A 107 15.74 17.33 15.21
CA THR A 107 15.06 16.86 16.42
C THR A 107 15.75 15.58 16.88
N PRO A 108 16.19 15.47 18.14
CA PRO A 108 16.81 14.25 18.62
C PRO A 108 15.77 13.11 18.57
N PHE A 109 16.12 12.03 17.89
CA PHE A 109 15.30 10.82 17.83
C PHE A 109 15.75 9.81 18.91
N PRO A 110 14.83 9.00 19.47
CA PRO A 110 13.40 8.91 19.16
C PRO A 110 12.58 10.08 19.74
N VAL A 111 11.49 10.43 19.06
CA VAL A 111 10.56 11.50 19.47
C VAL A 111 9.22 10.90 19.90
N THR A 112 8.72 11.29 21.07
CA THR A 112 7.36 10.96 21.50
C THR A 112 6.36 11.90 20.84
N LEU A 113 5.48 11.36 19.98
CA LEU A 113 4.53 12.17 19.21
C LEU A 113 3.27 12.55 20.03
N GLN A 114 3.38 13.59 20.86
CA GLN A 114 2.26 14.17 21.61
C GLN A 114 1.60 15.37 20.92
N SER A 115 2.32 16.00 19.98
CA SER A 115 1.86 17.15 19.19
C SER A 115 2.53 17.14 17.82
N ALA A 116 2.15 18.06 16.94
CA ALA A 116 2.76 18.16 15.61
C ALA A 116 4.25 18.51 15.72
N VAL A 117 5.11 17.64 15.19
CA VAL A 117 6.57 17.82 15.13
C VAL A 117 6.96 18.06 13.67
N SER A 118 7.95 18.92 13.45
CA SER A 118 8.53 19.18 12.14
C SER A 118 10.04 19.03 12.22
N THR A 119 10.61 18.26 11.31
CA THR A 119 12.05 17.99 11.24
C THR A 119 12.52 18.04 9.79
N THR A 120 13.78 18.37 9.57
CA THR A 120 14.35 18.46 8.23
C THR A 120 14.94 17.11 7.85
N VAL A 121 14.43 16.48 6.79
CA VAL A 121 14.98 15.23 6.26
C VAL A 121 15.78 15.52 5.00
N ARG A 122 17.06 15.11 4.99
CA ARG A 122 17.91 15.26 3.81
C ARG A 122 17.49 14.27 2.73
N ARG A 123 17.31 14.77 1.51
CA ARG A 123 17.01 13.92 0.36
C ARG A 123 18.30 13.24 -0.13
N PRO A 124 18.25 11.95 -0.50
CA PRO A 124 19.43 11.22 -0.94
C PRO A 124 19.94 11.67 -2.32
N LYS A 125 19.04 12.03 -3.24
CA LYS A 125 19.35 12.55 -4.57
C LYS A 125 18.40 13.69 -4.93
N VAL A 126 18.93 14.76 -5.53
CA VAL A 126 18.14 15.91 -6.00
C VAL A 126 18.12 15.95 -7.53
N SER A 127 17.07 16.58 -8.10
CA SER A 127 16.93 16.79 -9.55
C SER A 127 16.97 15.53 -10.43
N ARG A 128 16.40 14.43 -9.92
CA ARG A 128 16.28 13.16 -10.66
C ARG A 128 15.49 13.31 -11.96
N SER A 129 16.00 12.69 -13.02
CA SER A 129 15.35 12.55 -14.33
C SER A 129 14.09 11.69 -14.27
N GLY A 130 13.27 11.72 -15.33
CA GLY A 130 12.08 10.88 -15.45
C GLY A 130 12.41 9.39 -15.37
N LYS A 131 13.43 8.95 -16.11
CA LYS A 131 13.92 7.55 -16.10
C LYS A 131 14.39 7.11 -14.72
N GLU A 132 15.11 7.97 -13.99
CA GLU A 132 15.54 7.61 -12.64
C GLU A 132 14.34 7.42 -11.72
N LYS A 133 13.34 8.31 -11.77
CA LYS A 133 12.12 8.18 -10.96
C LYS A 133 11.30 6.95 -11.34
N GLU A 134 11.25 6.64 -12.63
CA GLU A 134 10.63 5.41 -13.12
C GLU A 134 11.44 4.18 -12.74
N ALA A 135 12.73 4.25 -12.45
CA ALA A 135 13.53 3.10 -12.03
C ALA A 135 13.43 2.83 -10.52
N GLU A 136 13.48 3.88 -9.70
CA GLU A 136 13.48 3.76 -8.24
C GLU A 136 12.53 4.78 -7.59
N ASP A 137 11.66 4.33 -6.69
CA ASP A 137 10.83 5.26 -5.93
C ASP A 137 11.66 5.93 -4.81
N GLU A 138 11.46 7.24 -4.59
CA GLU A 138 12.05 7.94 -3.43
C GLU A 138 11.12 7.77 -2.23
N SER A 139 11.45 6.86 -1.32
CA SER A 139 10.71 6.63 -0.08
C SER A 139 11.17 7.57 1.04
N LEU A 140 10.22 8.14 1.78
CA LEU A 140 10.51 8.83 3.04
C LEU A 140 10.79 7.78 4.12
N ALA A 141 12.03 7.76 4.63
CA ALA A 141 12.46 6.91 5.74
C ALA A 141 12.42 7.66 7.08
#